data_AF-C6BSR8-F1
#
_entry.id   AF-C6BSR8-F1
#
_cell.length_a   1.000
_cell.length_b   1.000
_cell.length_c   1.000
_cell.angle_alpha   90.00
_cell.angle_beta   90.00
_cell.angle_gamma   90.00
#
_symmetry.space_group_name_H-M   'P 1'
#
loop_
_entity.id
_entity.type
_entity.pdbx_description
1 polymer ?
#
loop_
_entity_poly.entity_id
_entity_poly.type
_entity_poly.pdbx_seq_one_letter_code
_entity_poly.pdbx_strand_id
1 'polypeptide(L)'
;MARRKRKPRPRPLPPPPENSSRMYIQIAPSDIAIFRFLMEAVENLALFTIADRFKGILLLRYSPHQEREFREFMNGLKQEIDIKFLPNPSDPA
;
A
#
# COMPACT_ATOMS: atom_id res chain seq x y z
N MET A 1 30.38 -4.66 41.77
CA MET A 1 29.25 -4.08 41.00
C MET A 1 28.97 -4.96 39.79
N ALA A 2 27.76 -5.51 39.65
CA ALA A 2 27.41 -6.41 38.54
C ALA A 2 27.33 -5.62 37.22
N ARG A 3 28.06 -6.08 36.19
CA ARG A 3 28.07 -5.48 34.85
C ARG A 3 26.67 -5.61 34.23
N ARG A 4 25.94 -4.50 34.09
CA ARG A 4 24.60 -4.46 33.50
C ARG A 4 24.66 -5.06 32.08
N LYS A 5 23.99 -6.21 31.86
CA LYS A 5 23.95 -6.86 30.54
C LYS A 5 23.35 -5.88 29.53
N ARG A 6 24.11 -5.56 28.46
CA ARG A 6 23.63 -4.70 27.37
C ARG A 6 22.43 -5.37 26.71
N LYS A 7 21.40 -4.59 26.37
CA LYS A 7 20.27 -5.09 25.57
C LYS A 7 20.81 -5.67 24.26
N PRO A 8 20.29 -6.82 23.78
CA PRO A 8 20.67 -7.36 22.48
C PRO A 8 20.52 -6.28 21.41
N ARG A 9 21.46 -6.21 20.45
CA ARG A 9 21.27 -5.33 19.30
C ARG A 9 19.99 -5.73 18.57
N PRO A 10 19.16 -4.77 18.14
CA PRO A 10 18.05 -5.06 17.25
C PRO A 10 18.54 -5.87 16.05
N ARG A 11 17.73 -6.81 15.57
CA ARG A 11 18.07 -7.55 14.34
C ARG A 11 18.30 -6.54 13.22
N PRO A 12 19.31 -6.74 12.36
CA PRO A 12 19.49 -5.90 11.18
C PRO A 12 18.20 -5.91 10.35
N LEU A 13 17.80 -4.74 9.86
CA LEU A 13 16.70 -4.65 8.90
C LEU A 13 17.09 -5.41 7.62
N PRO A 14 16.12 -6.00 6.91
CA PRO A 14 16.37 -6.55 5.59
C PRO A 14 16.90 -5.44 4.67
N PRO A 15 17.68 -5.80 3.62
CA PRO A 15 18.09 -4.83 2.62
C PRO A 15 16.86 -4.15 2.00
N PRO A 16 16.94 -2.86 1.64
CA PRO A 16 15.84 -2.17 0.99
C PRO A 16 15.49 -2.88 -0.34
N PRO A 17 14.20 -2.90 -0.72
CA PRO A 17 13.80 -3.44 -2.02
C PRO A 17 14.32 -2.53 -3.14
N GLU A 18 14.71 -3.12 -4.27
CA GLU A 18 15.22 -2.36 -5.43
C GLU A 18 14.12 -1.55 -6.12
N ASN A 19 12.88 -2.04 -6.05
CA ASN A 19 11.72 -1.45 -6.72
C ASN A 19 10.50 -1.48 -5.79
N SER A 20 9.59 -0.53 -5.99
CA SER A 20 8.25 -0.57 -5.39
C SER A 20 7.37 -1.58 -6.13
N SER A 21 6.50 -2.26 -5.39
CA SER A 21 5.39 -3.00 -5.99
C SER A 21 4.33 -2.04 -6.50
N ARG A 22 3.55 -2.47 -7.49
CA ARG A 22 2.46 -1.69 -8.07
C ARG A 22 1.16 -2.47 -8.13
N MET A 23 0.05 -1.76 -7.97
CA MET A 23 -1.29 -2.32 -8.08
C MET A 23 -2.22 -1.29 -8.73
N TYR A 24 -3.03 -1.73 -9.68
CA TYR A 24 -4.07 -0.90 -10.26
C TYR A 24 -5.41 -1.27 -9.65
N ILE A 25 -6.17 -0.24 -9.28
CA ILE A 25 -7.55 -0.40 -8.82
C ILE A 25 -8.46 0.52 -9.60
N GLN A 26 -9.74 0.17 -9.61
CA GLN A 26 -10.83 0.98 -10.08
C GLN A 26 -11.84 1.17 -8.95
N ILE A 27 -12.23 2.42 -8.72
CA ILE A 27 -13.28 2.84 -7.79
C ILE A 27 -14.23 3.80 -8.49
N ALA A 28 -15.34 4.18 -7.85
CA ALA A 28 -16.17 5.25 -8.39
C ALA A 28 -15.38 6.58 -8.39
N PRO A 29 -15.47 7.42 -9.44
CA PRO A 29 -14.79 8.71 -9.47
C PRO A 29 -15.13 9.65 -8.29
N SER A 30 -16.35 9.55 -7.74
CA SER A 30 -16.78 10.26 -6.53
C SER A 30 -15.96 9.88 -5.29
N ASP A 31 -15.42 8.67 -5.28
CA ASP A 31 -14.82 8.07 -4.10
C ASP A 31 -13.31 8.32 -4.02
N ILE A 32 -12.72 8.95 -5.04
CA ILE A 32 -11.28 9.27 -5.06
C ILE A 32 -10.88 10.14 -3.86
N ALA A 33 -11.74 11.09 -3.48
CA ALA A 33 -11.47 11.99 -2.35
C ALA A 33 -11.49 11.25 -1.01
N ILE A 34 -12.49 10.38 -0.78
CA ILE A 34 -12.57 9.59 0.45
C ILE A 34 -11.45 8.53 0.50
N PHE A 35 -11.12 7.91 -0.63
CA PHE A 35 -9.97 7.00 -0.72
C PHE A 35 -8.67 7.70 -0.32
N ARG A 36 -8.43 8.93 -0.80
CA ARG A 36 -7.26 9.74 -0.41
C ARG A 36 -7.25 10.02 1.08
N PHE A 37 -8.38 10.42 1.65
CA PHE A 37 -8.51 10.71 3.08
C PHE A 37 -8.18 9.48 3.94
N LEU A 38 -8.70 8.30 3.59
CA LEU A 38 -8.44 7.06 4.32
C LEU A 38 -6.97 6.62 4.21
N MET A 39 -6.36 6.78 3.03
CA MET A 39 -4.93 6.52 2.84
C MET A 39 -4.04 7.39 3.73
N GLU A 40 -4.37 8.68 3.86
CA GLU A 40 -3.63 9.63 4.71
C GLU A 40 -3.77 9.30 6.20
N ALA A 41 -4.91 8.73 6.60
CA ALA A 41 -5.14 8.29 7.98
C ALA A 41 -4.30 7.06 8.38
N VAL A 42 -3.91 6.22 7.41
CA VAL A 42 -3.13 4.98 7.64
C VAL A 42 -1.68 5.16 7.22
N GLU A 43 -1.04 6.19 7.77
CA GLU A 43 0.40 6.48 7.64
C GLU A 43 0.97 6.48 6.20
N ASN A 44 0.13 6.62 5.17
CA ASN A 44 0.50 6.54 3.76
C ASN A 44 1.26 5.24 3.39
N LEU A 45 0.71 4.06 3.73
CA LEU A 45 1.25 2.75 3.35
C LEU A 45 1.55 2.58 1.84
N ALA A 46 0.91 3.38 1.00
CA ALA A 46 1.18 3.46 -0.42
C ALA A 46 1.11 4.91 -0.91
N LEU A 47 1.88 5.20 -1.95
CA LEU A 47 1.67 6.37 -2.80
C LEU A 47 0.66 6.01 -3.87
N PHE A 48 -0.26 6.91 -4.21
CA PHE A 48 -1.14 6.68 -5.36
C PHE A 48 -1.05 7.79 -6.41
N THR A 49 -1.42 7.42 -7.63
CA THR A 49 -1.54 8.33 -8.77
C THR A 49 -2.86 8.05 -9.46
N ILE A 50 -3.62 9.11 -9.77
CA ILE A 50 -4.84 8.98 -10.55
C ILE A 50 -4.43 8.75 -12.01
N ALA A 51 -4.60 7.53 -12.51
CA ALA A 51 -4.27 7.17 -13.88
C ALA A 51 -5.37 7.59 -14.87
N ASP A 52 -6.65 7.48 -14.45
CA ASP A 52 -7.81 7.97 -15.20
C ASP A 52 -8.87 8.46 -14.21
N ARG A 53 -9.10 9.79 -14.16
CA ARG A 53 -10.06 10.40 -13.23
C ARG A 53 -11.52 10.08 -13.57
N PHE A 54 -11.84 9.86 -14.84
CA PHE A 54 -13.23 9.65 -15.28
C PHE A 54 -13.66 8.21 -15.09
N LYS A 55 -12.71 7.27 -15.20
CA LYS A 55 -12.92 5.85 -14.92
C LYS A 55 -12.63 5.46 -13.48
N GLY A 56 -12.07 6.38 -12.67
CA GLY A 56 -11.69 6.15 -11.29
C GLY A 56 -10.54 5.15 -11.15
N ILE A 57 -9.59 5.15 -12.09
CA ILE A 57 -8.45 4.24 -12.09
C ILE A 57 -7.29 4.86 -11.32
N LEU A 58 -6.82 4.15 -10.30
CA LEU A 58 -5.70 4.55 -9.45
C LEU A 58 -4.55 3.54 -9.58
N LEU A 59 -3.32 4.06 -9.67
CA LEU A 59 -2.09 3.30 -9.53
C LEU A 59 -1.58 3.48 -8.10
N LEU A 60 -1.48 2.38 -7.36
CA LEU A 60 -0.91 2.30 -6.02
C LEU A 60 0.53 1.79 -6.11
N ARG A 61 1.46 2.44 -5.42
CA ARG A 61 2.86 2.03 -5.26
C ARG A 61 3.19 1.86 -3.79
N TYR A 62 3.68 0.68 -3.41
CA TYR A 62 3.97 0.33 -2.02
C TYR A 62 5.30 -0.43 -1.92
N SER A 63 5.86 -0.48 -0.71
CA SER A 63 7.07 -1.25 -0.44
C SER A 63 6.76 -2.76 -0.45
N PRO A 64 7.51 -3.59 -1.19
CA PRO A 64 7.37 -5.05 -1.13
C PRO A 64 7.46 -5.61 0.30
N HIS A 65 8.27 -4.99 1.18
CA HIS A 65 8.40 -5.40 2.57
C HIS A 65 7.15 -5.17 3.42
N GLN A 66 6.22 -4.33 2.94
CA GLN A 66 4.95 -4.01 3.62
C GLN A 66 3.74 -4.58 2.86
N GLU A 67 3.96 -5.54 1.96
CA GLU A 67 2.88 -6.08 1.12
C GLU A 67 1.74 -6.66 1.94
N ARG A 68 2.04 -7.32 3.05
CA ARG A 68 1.01 -7.90 3.92
C ARG A 68 0.13 -6.82 4.51
N GLU A 69 0.73 -5.81 5.15
CA GLU A 69 0.03 -4.69 5.78
C GLU A 69 -0.81 -3.93 4.75
N PHE A 70 -0.24 -3.70 3.56
CA PHE A 70 -0.95 -3.06 2.46
C PHE A 70 -2.17 -3.88 2.00
N ARG A 71 -2.04 -5.21 1.84
CA ARG A 71 -3.15 -6.08 1.44
C ARG A 71 -4.24 -6.16 2.49
N GLU A 72 -3.88 -6.20 3.77
CA GLU A 72 -4.82 -6.17 4.89
C GLU A 72 -5.63 -4.87 4.88
N PHE A 73 -4.96 -3.73 4.72
CA PHE A 73 -5.61 -2.42 4.60
C PHE A 73 -6.57 -2.37 3.40
N MET A 74 -6.12 -2.82 2.21
CA MET A 74 -6.97 -2.84 1.00
C MET A 74 -8.19 -3.76 1.15
N ASN A 75 -8.06 -4.87 1.89
CA ASN A 75 -9.19 -5.75 2.17
C ASN A 75 -10.18 -5.13 3.17
N GLY A 76 -9.70 -4.36 4.15
CA GLY A 76 -10.55 -3.57 5.03
C GLY A 76 -11.33 -2.50 4.27
N LEU A 77 -10.66 -1.77 3.37
CA LEU A 77 -11.30 -0.73 2.55
C LEU A 77 -12.44 -1.24 1.66
N LYS A 78 -12.39 -2.51 1.22
CA LYS A 78 -13.48 -3.12 0.43
C LYS A 78 -14.83 -3.12 1.15
N GLN A 79 -14.85 -3.00 2.47
CA GLN A 79 -16.09 -2.94 3.24
C GLN A 79 -16.75 -1.55 3.14
N GLU A 80 -15.97 -0.51 2.82
CA GLU A 80 -16.42 0.89 2.80
C GLU A 80 -16.56 1.43 1.36
N ILE A 81 -15.71 0.98 0.44
CA ILE A 81 -15.65 1.44 -0.95
C ILE A 81 -15.68 0.23 -1.88
N ASP A 82 -16.45 0.33 -2.97
CA ASP A 82 -16.41 -0.66 -4.04
C ASP A 82 -15.08 -0.56 -4.81
N ILE A 83 -14.18 -1.51 -4.54
CA ILE A 83 -12.84 -1.55 -5.11
C ILE A 83 -12.71 -2.76 -6.03
N LYS A 84 -12.51 -2.49 -7.32
CA LYS A 84 -12.16 -3.50 -8.31
C LYS A 84 -10.65 -3.51 -8.56
N PHE A 85 -10.03 -4.69 -8.45
CA PHE A 85 -8.62 -4.88 -8.75
C PHE A 85 -8.44 -5.07 -10.24
N LEU A 86 -7.50 -4.33 -10.83
CA LEU A 86 -7.18 -4.42 -12.24
C LEU A 86 -5.90 -5.22 -12.43
N PRO A 87 -5.76 -5.97 -13.54
CA PRO A 87 -4.53 -6.67 -13.86
C PRO A 87 -3.38 -5.66 -14.01
N ASN A 88 -2.20 -6.04 -13.52
CA ASN A 88 -1.01 -5.24 -13.72
C ASN A 88 -0.54 -5.43 -15.17
N PRO A 89 -0.24 -4.36 -15.94
CA PRO A 89 0.18 -4.49 -17.33
C PRO A 89 1.46 -5.32 -17.55
N SER A 90 2.23 -5.60 -16.50
CA SER A 90 3.42 -6.46 -16.57
C SER A 90 3.18 -7.92 -16.17
N ASP A 91 1.97 -8.27 -15.72
CA ASP A 91 1.67 -9.67 -15.41
C ASP A 91 1.47 -10.42 -16.73
N PRO A 92 2.00 -11.66 -16.87
CA PRO A 92 1.75 -12.48 -18.05
C PRO A 92 0.25 -12.80 -18.17
N ALA A 93 -0.25 -12.78 -19.40
CA ALA A 93 -1.66 -13.03 -19.75
C ALA A 93 -2.10 -14.48 -19.50
#